data_AF-A0A1Y1RCF5-F1
#
_entry.id   AF-A0A1Y1RCF5-F1
#
_cell.length_a   1.000
_cell.length_b   1.000
_cell.length_c   1.000
_cell.angle_alpha   90.00
_cell.angle_beta   90.00
_cell.angle_gamma   90.00
#
_symmetry.space_group_name_H-M   'P 1'
#
loop_
_entity.id
_entity.type
_entity.pdbx_description
1 polymer ?
#
loop_
_entity_poly.entity_id
_entity_poly.type
_entity_poly.pdbx_seq_one_letter_code
_entity_poly.pdbx_strand_id
1 'polypeptide(L)'
;MRRGFTLITAIIIMITIATLMTLMITLSTASVKSTSDIYLKEQAELLTRSATEYTLLALSGHNHNQNCLEHLHLKYPDPRTPTHEANVSIWYMGRDLPSGCTQILADDLNRTESNLTVIVDVKVWVNRANTGITEPIVIHRRTIQKP
;
A
#
# COMPACT_ATOMS: atom_id res chain seq x y z
N MET A 1 51.64 -24.09 36.44
CA MET A 1 50.17 -23.85 36.60
C MET A 1 49.65 -22.61 35.84
N ARG A 2 50.41 -21.52 35.65
CA ARG A 2 49.97 -20.30 34.92
C ARG A 2 49.59 -20.48 33.43
N ARG A 3 50.12 -21.49 32.73
CA ARG A 3 49.90 -21.71 31.29
C ARG A 3 48.56 -22.38 30.93
N GLY A 4 47.97 -23.16 31.86
CA GLY A 4 46.64 -23.76 31.64
C GLY A 4 45.51 -22.76 31.85
N PHE A 5 45.65 -21.88 32.84
CA PHE A 5 44.65 -20.85 33.14
C PHE A 5 44.51 -19.82 32.01
N THR A 6 45.62 -19.42 31.39
CA THR A 6 45.63 -18.47 30.25
C THR A 6 44.95 -19.04 29.00
N LEU A 7 45.06 -20.35 28.75
CA LEU A 7 44.41 -21.00 27.62
C LEU A 7 42.88 -21.06 27.81
N ILE A 8 42.43 -21.41 29.03
CA ILE A 8 40.99 -21.47 29.34
C ILE A 8 40.35 -20.08 29.27
N THR A 9 41.01 -19.05 29.80
CA THR A 9 40.49 -17.67 29.70
C THR A 9 40.42 -17.16 28.26
N ALA A 10 41.38 -17.54 27.41
CA ALA A 10 41.36 -17.17 26.00
C ALA A 10 40.17 -17.79 25.24
N ILE A 11 39.85 -19.06 25.53
CA ILE A 11 38.69 -19.74 24.95
C ILE A 11 37.38 -19.06 25.38
N ILE A 12 37.25 -18.72 26.66
CA ILE A 12 36.05 -18.03 27.17
C ILE A 12 35.86 -16.68 26.48
N ILE A 13 36.93 -15.89 26.34
CA ILE A 13 36.89 -14.60 25.63
C ILE A 13 36.51 -14.80 24.15
N MET A 14 37.02 -15.84 23.49
CA MET A 14 36.67 -16.13 22.11
C MET A 14 35.17 -16.46 21.96
N ILE A 15 34.61 -17.23 22.89
CA ILE A 15 33.18 -17.58 22.89
C ILE A 15 32.31 -16.35 23.14
N THR A 16 32.68 -15.49 24.11
CA THR A 16 31.90 -14.27 24.37
C THR A 16 31.90 -13.34 23.16
N ILE A 17 33.05 -13.14 22.50
CA ILE A 17 33.13 -12.36 21.26
C ILE A 17 32.29 -13.01 20.16
N ALA A 18 32.35 -14.34 20.00
CA ALA A 18 31.52 -15.05 19.02
C ALA A 18 30.02 -14.81 19.26
N THR A 19 29.55 -14.93 20.51
CA THR A 19 28.14 -14.68 20.84
C THR A 19 27.73 -13.22 20.57
N LEU A 20 28.57 -12.25 20.92
CA LEU A 20 28.31 -10.84 20.64
C LEU A 20 28.24 -10.56 19.14
N MET A 21 29.15 -11.13 18.35
CA MET A 21 29.12 -11.00 16.89
C MET A 21 27.85 -11.61 16.30
N THR A 22 27.43 -12.79 16.75
CA THR A 22 26.18 -13.39 16.27
C THR A 22 24.96 -12.54 16.61
N LEU A 23 24.89 -11.97 17.83
CA LEU A 23 23.82 -11.07 18.21
C LEU A 23 23.81 -9.82 17.32
N MET A 24 24.97 -9.23 17.07
CA MET A 24 25.08 -8.07 16.18
C MET A 24 24.63 -8.37 14.76
N ILE A 25 24.99 -9.53 14.20
CA ILE A 25 24.55 -9.95 12.87
C ILE A 25 23.03 -10.12 12.85
N THR A 26 22.45 -10.81 13.83
CA THR A 26 21.00 -11.01 13.88
C THR A 26 20.24 -9.69 13.97
N LEU A 27 20.67 -8.77 14.84
CA LEU A 27 20.05 -7.45 14.96
C LEU A 27 20.21 -6.62 13.67
N SER A 28 21.36 -6.70 13.01
CA SER A 28 21.58 -6.00 11.74
C SER A 28 20.68 -6.55 10.63
N THR A 29 20.57 -7.87 10.50
CA THR A 29 19.68 -8.50 9.50
C THR A 29 18.21 -8.18 9.75
N ALA A 30 17.77 -8.18 11.01
CA ALA A 30 16.42 -7.80 11.38
C ALA A 30 16.14 -6.30 11.09
N SER A 31 17.11 -5.43 11.37
CA SER A 31 17.01 -4.00 11.08
C SER A 31 16.89 -3.75 9.58
N VAL A 32 17.72 -4.39 8.76
CA VAL A 32 17.66 -4.27 7.29
C VAL A 32 16.30 -4.70 6.76
N LYS A 33 15.78 -5.85 7.21
CA LYS A 33 14.44 -6.31 6.81
C LYS A 33 13.35 -5.31 7.22
N SER A 34 13.38 -4.84 8.48
CA SER A 34 12.40 -3.87 8.95
C SER A 34 12.45 -2.56 8.14
N THR A 35 13.64 -2.09 7.77
CA THR A 35 13.80 -0.88 6.95
C THR A 35 13.24 -1.09 5.54
N SER A 36 13.49 -2.24 4.90
CA SER A 36 12.93 -2.52 3.57
C SER A 36 11.40 -2.61 3.59
N ASP A 37 10.83 -3.22 4.63
CA ASP A 37 9.37 -3.38 4.75
C ASP A 37 8.70 -2.01 4.98
N ILE A 38 9.29 -1.18 5.83
CA ILE A 38 8.84 0.21 6.05
C ILE A 38 8.91 0.99 4.74
N TYR A 39 10.01 0.89 3.99
CA TYR A 39 10.17 1.60 2.73
C TYR A 39 9.09 1.24 1.69
N LEU A 40 8.75 -0.04 1.57
CA LEU A 40 7.66 -0.49 0.67
C LEU A 40 6.29 -0.05 1.16
N LYS A 41 6.07 -0.04 2.49
CA LYS A 41 4.84 0.46 3.09
C LYS A 41 4.64 1.95 2.82
N GLU A 42 5.66 2.78 3.03
CA GLU A 42 5.58 4.22 2.79
C GLU A 42 5.34 4.52 1.31
N GLN A 43 5.97 3.77 0.40
CA GLN A 43 5.68 3.89 -1.03
C GLN A 43 4.23 3.52 -1.37
N ALA A 44 3.70 2.44 -0.79
CA ALA A 44 2.30 2.06 -0.98
C ALA A 44 1.34 3.13 -0.43
N GLU A 45 1.67 3.76 0.70
CA GLU A 45 0.88 4.85 1.26
C GLU A 45 0.90 6.10 0.37
N LEU A 46 2.07 6.50 -0.12
CA LEU A 46 2.20 7.60 -1.07
C LEU A 46 1.44 7.31 -2.38
N LEU A 47 1.55 6.09 -2.90
CA LEU A 47 0.81 5.66 -4.09
C LEU A 47 -0.69 5.74 -3.84
N THR A 48 -1.17 5.31 -2.66
CA THR A 48 -2.58 5.41 -2.27
C THR A 48 -3.07 6.85 -2.31
N ARG A 49 -2.29 7.80 -1.78
CA ARG A 49 -2.62 9.23 -1.81
C ARG A 49 -2.63 9.79 -3.23
N SER A 50 -1.60 9.50 -4.02
CA SER A 50 -1.54 9.95 -5.41
C SER A 50 -2.69 9.38 -6.26
N ALA A 51 -3.06 8.11 -6.04
CA ALA A 51 -4.17 7.46 -6.72
C ALA A 51 -5.51 8.09 -6.36
N THR A 52 -5.73 8.45 -5.08
CA THR A 52 -6.94 9.19 -4.68
C THR A 52 -7.05 10.55 -5.37
N GLU A 53 -5.96 11.33 -5.41
CA GLU A 53 -5.97 12.66 -6.05
C GLU A 53 -6.14 12.56 -7.56
N TYR A 54 -5.45 11.61 -8.19
CA TYR A 54 -5.60 11.36 -9.62
C TYR A 54 -7.02 10.92 -9.98
N THR A 55 -7.64 10.09 -9.14
CA THR A 55 -9.03 9.67 -9.32
C THR A 55 -9.99 10.85 -9.19
N LEU A 56 -9.77 11.72 -8.19
CA LEU A 56 -10.57 12.92 -8.02
C LEU A 56 -10.44 13.86 -9.22
N LEU A 57 -9.23 14.04 -9.73
CA LEU A 57 -8.99 14.82 -10.95
C LEU A 57 -9.70 14.20 -12.16
N ALA A 58 -9.58 12.88 -12.34
CA ALA A 58 -10.24 12.16 -13.41
C ALA A 58 -11.77 12.32 -13.33
N LEU A 59 -12.34 12.24 -12.12
CA LEU A 59 -13.77 12.46 -11.90
C LEU A 59 -14.19 13.90 -12.21
N SER A 60 -13.42 14.90 -11.76
CA SER A 60 -13.74 16.32 -12.01
C SER A 60 -13.73 16.71 -13.50
N GLY A 61 -12.89 16.04 -14.30
CA GLY A 61 -12.80 16.26 -15.74
C GLY A 61 -13.73 15.35 -16.57
N HIS A 62 -14.43 14.41 -15.92
CA HIS A 62 -15.23 13.40 -16.61
C HIS A 62 -16.65 13.89 -16.87
N ASN A 63 -17.18 13.57 -18.05
CA ASN A 63 -18.55 13.93 -18.39
C ASN A 63 -19.52 12.88 -17.83
N HIS A 64 -20.09 13.16 -16.67
CA HIS A 64 -21.03 12.31 -15.96
C HIS A 64 -22.37 12.06 -16.68
N ASN A 65 -22.67 12.79 -17.76
CA ASN A 65 -23.91 12.59 -18.52
C ASN A 65 -23.80 11.45 -19.56
N GLN A 66 -22.58 11.00 -19.89
CA GLN A 66 -22.36 10.00 -20.94
C GLN A 66 -21.96 8.62 -20.42
N ASN A 67 -21.12 8.54 -19.37
CA ASN A 67 -20.67 7.28 -18.79
C ASN A 67 -20.22 7.47 -17.33
N CYS A 68 -20.12 6.40 -16.54
CA CYS A 68 -19.51 6.40 -15.21
C CYS A 68 -18.08 5.85 -15.24
N LEU A 69 -17.21 6.42 -14.40
CA LEU A 69 -15.87 5.91 -14.15
C LEU A 69 -15.94 5.04 -12.89
N GLU A 70 -15.92 3.72 -13.05
CA GLU A 70 -16.14 2.79 -11.92
C GLU A 70 -14.83 2.23 -11.37
N HIS A 71 -13.89 1.93 -12.28
CA HIS A 71 -12.64 1.29 -11.94
C HIS A 71 -11.46 2.01 -12.56
N LEU A 72 -10.44 2.24 -11.74
CA LEU A 72 -9.14 2.69 -12.19
C LEU A 72 -8.08 1.78 -11.60
N HIS A 73 -7.22 1.26 -12.46
CA HIS A 73 -6.11 0.40 -12.05
C HIS A 73 -4.78 1.05 -12.41
N LEU A 74 -3.96 1.31 -11.40
CA LEU A 74 -2.65 1.91 -11.56
C LEU A 74 -1.58 0.89 -11.20
N LYS A 75 -0.54 0.81 -12.04
CA LYS A 75 0.61 -0.09 -11.86
C LYS A 75 1.87 0.75 -11.75
N TYR A 76 2.68 0.48 -10.74
CA TYR A 76 3.92 1.21 -10.47
C TYR A 76 5.05 0.22 -10.13
N PRO A 77 6.31 0.49 -10.57
CA PRO A 77 6.75 1.56 -11.47
C PRO A 77 6.53 1.24 -12.96
N ASP A 78 6.52 -0.04 -13.33
CA ASP A 78 6.38 -0.48 -14.73
C ASP A 78 5.14 -1.39 -14.87
N PRO A 79 4.37 -1.29 -15.98
CA PRO A 79 3.20 -2.11 -16.20
C PRO A 79 3.49 -3.61 -16.40
N ARG A 80 4.71 -4.01 -16.77
CA ARG A 80 5.10 -5.42 -17.00
C ARG A 80 5.56 -6.12 -15.73
N THR A 81 6.27 -5.41 -14.86
CA THR A 81 6.76 -5.92 -13.57
C THR A 81 6.41 -4.94 -12.44
N PRO A 82 5.12 -4.79 -12.12
CA PRO A 82 4.71 -3.85 -11.09
C PRO A 82 5.16 -4.36 -9.72
N THR A 83 5.81 -3.50 -8.95
CA THR A 83 6.07 -3.79 -7.54
C THR A 83 4.87 -3.38 -6.69
N HIS A 84 4.09 -2.40 -7.15
CA HIS A 84 2.91 -1.86 -6.46
C HIS A 84 1.75 -1.78 -7.44
N GLU A 85 0.58 -2.22 -6.99
CA GLU A 85 -0.65 -2.16 -7.76
C GLU A 85 -1.71 -1.46 -6.92
N ALA A 86 -2.39 -0.48 -7.51
CA ALA A 86 -3.49 0.24 -6.91
C ALA A 86 -4.77 -0.07 -7.69
N ASN A 87 -5.77 -0.62 -7.00
CA ASN A 87 -7.12 -0.75 -7.54
C ASN A 87 -8.01 0.29 -6.88
N VAL A 88 -8.66 1.10 -7.70
CA VAL A 88 -9.62 2.10 -7.27
C VAL A 88 -11.00 1.66 -7.72
N SER A 89 -11.93 1.58 -6.79
CA SER A 89 -13.36 1.40 -7.06
C SER A 89 -14.11 2.64 -6.65
N ILE A 90 -14.99 3.12 -7.53
CA ILE A 90 -15.72 4.37 -7.38
C ILE A 90 -17.20 4.04 -7.32
N TRP A 91 -17.78 4.37 -6.19
CA TRP A 91 -19.16 4.05 -5.87
C TRP A 91 -19.98 5.33 -5.90
N TYR A 92 -21.03 5.36 -6.70
CA TYR A 92 -21.84 6.56 -6.91
C TYR A 92 -23.10 6.56 -6.04
N MET A 93 -23.50 7.76 -5.62
CA MET A 93 -24.75 8.05 -4.93
C MET A 93 -25.41 9.25 -5.63
N GLY A 94 -26.59 9.05 -6.21
CA GLY A 94 -27.20 10.07 -7.06
C GLY A 94 -28.48 9.61 -7.74
N ARG A 95 -29.27 10.57 -8.19
CA ARG A 95 -30.42 10.37 -9.06
C ARG A 95 -30.01 10.69 -10.51
N ASP A 96 -30.62 10.02 -11.48
CA ASP A 96 -30.41 10.23 -12.92
C ASP A 96 -28.99 9.88 -13.41
N LEU A 97 -28.40 8.80 -12.91
CA LEU A 97 -27.14 8.28 -13.44
C LEU A 97 -27.31 7.69 -14.85
N PRO A 98 -26.31 7.84 -15.75
CA PRO A 98 -26.40 7.30 -17.10
C PRO A 98 -26.56 5.78 -17.12
N SER A 99 -27.29 5.26 -18.12
CA SER A 99 -27.53 3.83 -18.32
C SER A 99 -26.22 3.12 -18.68
N GLY A 100 -25.55 2.55 -17.67
CA GLY A 100 -24.22 1.93 -17.82
C GLY A 100 -23.44 1.85 -16.51
N CYS A 101 -23.86 2.59 -15.50
CA CYS A 101 -23.25 2.54 -14.17
C CYS A 101 -23.80 1.34 -13.38
N THR A 102 -22.92 0.42 -13.01
CA THR A 102 -23.17 -0.75 -12.16
C THR A 102 -22.86 -0.49 -10.68
N GLN A 103 -21.96 0.46 -10.38
CA GLN A 103 -21.53 0.78 -9.01
C GLN A 103 -22.39 1.85 -8.33
N ILE A 104 -23.69 1.58 -8.18
CA ILE A 104 -24.67 2.50 -7.55
C ILE A 104 -24.96 2.03 -6.12
N LEU A 105 -24.75 2.91 -5.13
CA LEU A 105 -25.04 2.63 -3.71
C LEU A 105 -26.43 3.09 -3.29
N ALA A 106 -26.89 4.20 -3.87
CA ALA A 106 -28.21 4.76 -3.61
C ALA A 106 -28.64 5.60 -4.81
N ASP A 107 -29.84 5.32 -5.31
CA ASP A 107 -30.49 5.98 -6.45
C ASP A 107 -31.66 6.88 -6.02
N ASP A 108 -32.24 6.64 -4.84
CA ASP A 108 -33.34 7.44 -4.28
C ASP A 108 -32.88 8.57 -3.34
N LEU A 109 -32.05 9.49 -3.85
CA LEU A 109 -31.67 10.68 -3.08
C LEU A 109 -32.71 11.80 -3.21
N ASN A 110 -33.41 12.10 -2.11
CA ASN A 110 -34.45 13.13 -2.06
C ASN A 110 -33.92 14.59 -2.09
N ARG A 111 -32.60 14.80 -1.99
CA ARG A 111 -31.97 16.14 -2.00
C ARG A 111 -31.08 16.30 -3.22
N THR A 112 -31.38 17.30 -4.06
CA THR A 112 -30.60 17.64 -5.26
C THR A 112 -29.15 17.99 -4.93
N GLU A 113 -28.90 18.57 -3.76
CA GLU A 113 -27.55 18.96 -3.31
C GLU A 113 -26.61 17.78 -3.05
N SER A 114 -27.16 16.59 -2.80
CA SER A 114 -26.38 15.37 -2.58
C SER A 114 -26.23 14.53 -3.85
N ASN A 115 -26.81 15.00 -4.97
CA ASN A 115 -26.73 14.29 -6.23
C ASN A 115 -25.27 14.21 -6.69
N LEU A 116 -24.89 13.06 -7.26
CA LEU A 116 -23.57 12.79 -7.82
C LEU A 116 -22.41 12.70 -6.79
N THR A 117 -22.72 12.43 -5.52
CA THR A 117 -21.68 12.15 -4.51
C THR A 117 -20.99 10.82 -4.83
N VAL A 118 -19.66 10.76 -4.70
CA VAL A 118 -18.86 9.56 -4.99
C VAL A 118 -18.06 9.13 -3.78
N ILE A 119 -18.02 7.82 -3.55
CA ILE A 119 -17.09 7.19 -2.61
C ILE A 119 -15.96 6.58 -3.43
N VAL A 120 -14.76 7.08 -3.21
CA VAL A 120 -13.55 6.56 -3.82
C VAL A 120 -12.89 5.62 -2.82
N ASP A 121 -12.78 4.35 -3.18
CA ASP A 121 -12.10 3.32 -2.41
C ASP A 121 -10.84 2.89 -3.16
N VAL A 122 -9.68 3.16 -2.56
CA VAL A 122 -8.37 2.81 -3.09
C VAL A 122 -7.76 1.72 -2.24
N LYS A 123 -7.44 0.60 -2.90
CA LYS A 123 -6.72 -0.52 -2.33
C LYS A 123 -5.38 -0.69 -3.04
N VAL A 124 -4.29 -0.50 -2.32
CA VAL A 124 -2.93 -0.71 -2.83
C VAL A 124 -2.33 -1.95 -2.20
N TRP A 125 -1.70 -2.80 -3.01
CA TRP A 125 -0.93 -3.94 -2.53
C TRP A 125 0.43 -4.02 -3.21
N VAL A 126 1.38 -4.60 -2.47
CA VAL A 126 2.74 -4.87 -2.98
C VAL A 126 2.79 -6.27 -3.56
N ASN A 127 3.33 -6.40 -4.78
CA ASN A 127 3.43 -7.67 -5.48
C ASN A 127 4.62 -8.49 -4.93
N ARG A 128 4.29 -9.56 -4.21
CA ARG A 128 5.25 -10.44 -3.54
C ARG A 128 6.24 -11.12 -4.49
N ALA A 129 5.81 -11.44 -5.72
CA ALA A 129 6.66 -12.11 -6.69
C ALA A 129 7.79 -11.18 -7.19
N ASN A 130 7.55 -9.87 -7.20
CA ASN A 130 8.49 -8.88 -7.74
C ASN A 130 9.35 -8.22 -6.66
N THR A 131 8.93 -8.24 -5.38
CA THR A 131 9.66 -7.60 -4.27
C THR A 131 10.30 -8.59 -3.30
N GLY A 132 9.98 -9.89 -3.38
CA GLY A 132 10.55 -10.92 -2.51
C GLY A 132 10.08 -10.86 -1.06
N ILE A 133 9.05 -10.06 -0.75
CA ILE A 133 8.50 -9.94 0.60
C ILE A 133 7.69 -11.16 1.01
N THR A 134 7.83 -11.53 2.29
CA THR A 134 7.11 -12.65 2.90
C THR A 134 5.77 -12.24 3.50
N GLU A 135 5.64 -10.99 3.94
CA GLU A 135 4.46 -10.44 4.57
C GLU A 135 3.64 -9.62 3.56
N PRO A 136 2.30 -9.79 3.50
CA PRO A 136 1.47 -8.99 2.60
C PRO A 136 1.32 -7.56 3.15
N ILE A 137 1.71 -6.58 2.34
CA ILE A 137 1.49 -5.16 2.61
C ILE A 137 0.27 -4.71 1.79
N VAL A 138 -0.81 -4.36 2.48
CA VAL A 138 -2.05 -3.85 1.86
C VAL A 138 -2.48 -2.59 2.58
N ILE A 139 -2.62 -1.50 1.82
CA ILE A 139 -3.12 -0.22 2.32
C ILE A 139 -4.49 0.04 1.70
N HIS A 140 -5.42 0.45 2.54
CA HIS A 140 -6.78 0.78 2.16
C HIS A 140 -7.07 2.23 2.55
N ARG A 141 -7.63 3.00 1.62
CA ARG A 141 -8.09 4.36 1.89
C ARG A 141 -9.41 4.57 1.20
N ARG A 142 -10.39 5.06 1.95
CA ARG A 142 -11.70 5.44 1.44
C ARG A 142 -11.95 6.92 1.71
N THR A 143 -12.42 7.63 0.69
CA THR A 143 -12.83 9.03 0.81
C THR A 143 -14.20 9.22 0.17
N ILE A 144 -14.96 10.17 0.70
CA ILE A 144 -16.23 10.60 0.10
C ILE A 144 -15.97 11.99 -0.47
N GLN A 145 -16.31 12.19 -1.73
CA GLN A 145 -16.12 13.46 -2.41
C GLN A 145 -17.39 13.82 -3.16
N LYS A 146 -17.62 15.13 -3.28
CA LYS A 146 -18.58 15.66 -4.24
C LYS A 146 -17.75 16.22 -5.41
N PRO A 147 -17.83 15.61 -6.60
CA PRO A 147 -17.21 16.16 -7.80
C PRO A 147 -17.88 17.48 -8.22
#